data_AF-A0A7X1GIM4-F1
#
_entry.id   AF-A0A7X1GIM4-F1
#
_cell.length_a   1.000
_cell.length_b   1.000
_cell.length_c   1.000
_cell.angle_alpha   90.00
_cell.angle_beta   90.00
_cell.angle_gamma   90.00
#
_symmetry.space_group_name_H-M   'P 1'
#
loop_
_entity.id
_entity.type
_entity.pdbx_description
1 polymer ?
#
loop_
_entity_poly.entity_id
_entity_poly.type
_entity_poly.pdbx_seq_one_letter_code
_entity_poly.pdbx_strand_id
1 'polypeptide(L)'
;MSGSGGSYLGSSTPTTSCAALQFDTQLASPKAQVVGQMSVNDILDIVFSQSGNQQIVTALWNGAEAGGIVDPHLNQLRSCMSQGEQYQARVLHVGGGQVRLRVYHI
;
A
#
# COMPACT_ATOMS: atom_id res chain seq x y z
N MET A 1 -27.56 -43.62 -10.66
CA MET A 1 -26.36 -42.77 -10.84
C MET A 1 -26.59 -41.52 -10.01
N SER A 2 -26.10 -41.50 -8.77
CA SER A 2 -26.30 -40.36 -7.86
C SER A 2 -25.06 -39.47 -7.94
N GLY A 3 -25.19 -38.35 -8.64
CA GLY A 3 -24.15 -37.33 -8.72
C GLY A 3 -24.16 -36.48 -7.46
N SER A 4 -23.25 -36.79 -6.52
CA SER A 4 -22.98 -35.92 -5.38
C SER A 4 -22.15 -34.74 -5.87
N GLY A 5 -22.82 -33.60 -6.06
CA GLY A 5 -22.20 -32.32 -6.36
C GLY A 5 -21.26 -31.90 -5.24
N GLY A 6 -20.01 -31.66 -5.61
CA GLY A 6 -18.98 -31.14 -4.72
C GLY A 6 -19.39 -29.79 -4.15
N SER A 7 -19.33 -29.68 -2.83
CA SER A 7 -19.35 -28.39 -2.14
C SER A 7 -18.01 -28.27 -1.42
N TYR A 8 -17.14 -27.50 -2.05
CA TYR A 8 -15.83 -27.05 -1.60
C TYR A 8 -16.00 -26.24 -0.31
N LEU A 9 -15.93 -26.93 0.84
CA LEU A 9 -15.71 -26.28 2.13
C LEU A 9 -14.25 -26.50 2.50
N GLY A 10 -13.46 -25.46 2.26
CA GLY A 10 -12.05 -25.40 2.62
C GLY A 10 -11.62 -23.96 2.45
N SER A 11 -11.76 -23.18 3.53
CA SER A 11 -11.30 -21.81 3.66
C SER A 11 -9.81 -21.71 3.34
N SER A 12 -9.45 -21.51 2.07
CA SER A 12 -8.16 -20.93 1.73
C SER A 12 -8.28 -19.44 1.96
N THR A 13 -8.27 -19.06 3.23
CA THR A 13 -7.93 -17.69 3.61
C THR A 13 -6.65 -17.33 2.84
N PRO A 14 -6.62 -16.25 2.06
CA PRO A 14 -5.38 -15.80 1.49
C PRO A 14 -4.61 -15.05 2.58
N THR A 15 -4.32 -15.71 3.71
CA THR A 15 -3.43 -15.17 4.76
C THR A 15 -2.03 -14.94 4.21
N THR A 16 -1.65 -15.66 3.15
CA THR A 16 -0.41 -15.38 2.40
C THR A 16 -0.50 -14.16 1.48
N SER A 17 -1.68 -13.70 1.05
CA SER A 17 -1.74 -12.66 0.00
C SER A 17 -1.46 -11.26 0.54
N CYS A 18 -1.81 -10.98 1.79
CA CYS A 18 -1.53 -9.70 2.43
C CYS A 18 -0.07 -9.61 2.88
N ALA A 19 0.45 -10.64 3.57
CA ALA A 19 1.84 -10.71 3.99
C ALA A 19 2.83 -10.83 2.81
N ALA A 20 2.43 -11.45 1.69
CA ALA A 20 3.23 -11.48 0.47
C ALA A 20 2.96 -10.28 -0.47
N LEU A 21 2.06 -9.35 -0.09
CA LEU A 21 1.76 -8.17 -0.91
C LEU A 21 2.96 -7.22 -0.84
N GLN A 22 3.73 -7.19 -1.92
CA GLN A 22 4.78 -6.22 -2.13
C GLN A 22 4.75 -5.76 -3.58
N PHE A 23 4.89 -4.46 -3.79
CA PHE A 23 4.90 -3.89 -5.14
C PHE A 23 5.61 -2.55 -5.16
N ASP A 24 6.12 -2.21 -6.33
CA ASP A 24 6.74 -0.92 -6.60
C ASP A 24 5.69 0.02 -7.17
N THR A 25 5.57 1.18 -6.56
CA THR A 25 4.61 2.20 -6.96
C THR A 25 5.27 3.57 -6.97
N GLN A 26 4.57 4.51 -7.58
CA GLN A 26 4.96 5.90 -7.60
C GLN A 26 4.00 6.69 -6.71
N LEU A 27 4.59 7.60 -5.96
CA LEU A 27 3.83 8.51 -5.12
C LEU A 27 3.01 9.46 -5.99
N ALA A 28 1.70 9.48 -5.78
CA ALA A 28 0.76 10.35 -6.45
C ALA A 28 0.71 11.71 -5.76
N SER A 29 0.87 12.78 -6.55
CA SER A 29 0.96 14.15 -6.06
C SER A 29 2.01 14.34 -4.94
N PRO A 30 3.30 14.06 -5.22
CA PRO A 30 4.37 14.23 -4.26
C PRO A 30 4.44 15.66 -3.71
N LYS A 31 4.34 15.81 -2.38
CA LYS A 31 4.49 17.11 -1.73
C LYS A 31 5.96 17.51 -1.74
N ALA A 32 6.32 18.49 -2.58
CA ALA A 32 7.71 18.94 -2.79
C ALA A 32 8.44 19.27 -1.47
N GLN A 33 7.74 19.80 -0.46
CA GLN A 33 8.30 20.09 0.85
C GLN A 33 8.81 18.84 1.58
N VAL A 34 8.08 17.73 1.50
CA VAL A 34 8.47 16.45 2.11
C VAL A 34 9.49 15.74 1.24
N VAL A 35 9.25 15.70 -0.08
CA VAL A 35 10.17 15.06 -1.05
C VAL A 35 11.56 15.66 -1.03
N GLY A 36 11.69 16.97 -0.86
CA GLY A 36 12.99 17.63 -0.74
C GLY A 36 13.79 17.26 0.52
N GLN A 37 13.13 16.67 1.53
CA GLN A 37 13.77 16.19 2.75
C GLN A 37 13.94 14.66 2.79
N MET A 38 13.23 13.94 1.92
CA MET A 38 13.33 12.48 1.82
C MET A 38 14.63 12.05 1.13
N SER A 39 15.19 10.95 1.62
CA SER A 39 16.34 10.27 1.05
C SER A 39 15.97 8.87 0.55
N VAL A 40 16.79 8.34 -0.36
CA VAL A 40 16.67 6.93 -0.77
C VAL A 40 16.91 6.03 0.44
N ASN A 41 16.10 4.98 0.58
CA ASN A 41 15.98 4.08 1.73
C ASN A 41 15.19 4.61 2.94
N ASP A 42 14.65 5.83 2.89
CA ASP A 42 13.72 6.28 3.92
C ASP A 42 12.48 5.38 3.96
N ILE A 43 11.91 5.26 5.16
CA ILE A 43 10.70 4.48 5.40
C ILE A 43 9.52 5.43 5.56
N LEU A 44 8.43 5.13 4.88
CA LEU A 44 7.16 5.81 4.96
C LEU A 44 6.12 4.85 5.53
N ASP A 45 5.30 5.37 6.42
CA ASP A 45 4.16 4.64 6.95
C ASP A 45 2.99 4.73 5.98
N ILE A 46 2.35 3.59 5.72
CA ILE A 46 1.18 3.55 4.85
C ILE A 46 -0.07 3.59 5.70
N VAL A 47 -0.84 4.66 5.52
CA VAL A 47 -2.06 4.90 6.30
C VAL A 47 -3.24 5.20 5.40
N PHE A 48 -4.43 5.05 5.96
CA PHE A 48 -5.63 5.60 5.37
C PHE A 48 -5.74 7.09 5.69
N SER A 49 -5.85 7.90 4.65
CA SER A 49 -6.18 9.32 4.77
C SER A 49 -7.54 9.59 4.15
N GLN A 50 -8.25 10.59 4.66
CA GLN A 50 -9.47 11.09 4.04
C GLN A 50 -9.12 12.27 3.13
N SER A 51 -9.35 12.11 1.83
CA SER A 51 -9.25 13.19 0.85
C SER A 51 -10.65 13.55 0.40
N GLY A 52 -11.24 14.58 1.03
CA GLY A 52 -12.64 14.94 0.85
C GLY A 52 -13.56 13.82 1.35
N ASN A 53 -14.45 13.31 0.48
CA ASN A 53 -15.38 12.23 0.80
C ASN A 53 -14.84 10.82 0.48
N GLN A 54 -13.58 10.70 0.04
CA GLN A 54 -12.97 9.43 -0.33
C GLN A 54 -11.83 9.08 0.63
N GLN A 55 -11.85 7.83 1.13
CA GLN A 55 -10.71 7.26 1.83
C GLN A 55 -9.68 6.81 0.80
N ILE A 56 -8.50 7.40 0.87
CA ILE A 56 -7.34 7.09 0.03
C ILE A 56 -6.23 6.48 0.89
N VAL A 57 -5.28 5.84 0.22
CA VAL A 57 -4.07 5.35 0.88
C VAL A 57 -2.97 6.37 0.64
N THR A 58 -2.29 6.75 1.70
CA THR A 58 -1.33 7.85 1.71
C THR A 58 -0.08 7.41 2.45
N ALA A 59 1.07 7.83 1.93
CA ALA A 59 2.36 7.58 2.55
C ALA A 59 2.75 8.77 3.44
N LEU A 60 3.05 8.48 4.71
CA LEU A 60 3.53 9.43 5.70
C LEU A 60 5.04 9.24 5.88
N TRP A 61 5.82 10.30 5.69
CA TRP A 61 7.22 10.33 6.05
C TRP A 61 7.37 11.08 7.38
N ASN A 62 7.82 10.41 8.45
CA ASN A 62 7.94 10.99 9.79
C ASN A 62 6.66 11.71 10.26
N GLY A 63 5.48 11.17 9.94
CA GLY A 63 4.17 11.78 10.24
C GLY A 63 3.75 12.95 9.32
N ALA A 64 4.60 13.35 8.36
CA ALA A 64 4.25 14.30 7.33
C ALA A 64 3.75 13.59 6.06
N GLU A 65 2.64 14.07 5.50
CA GLU A 65 2.06 13.49 4.29
C GLU A 65 2.98 13.70 3.09
N ALA A 66 3.68 12.65 2.64
CA ALA A 66 4.49 12.70 1.44
C ALA A 66 3.59 12.75 0.19
N GLY A 67 2.46 12.04 0.24
CA GLY A 67 1.36 12.09 -0.73
C GLY A 67 0.70 10.72 -0.94
N GLY A 68 -0.17 10.63 -1.94
CA GLY A 68 -1.02 9.45 -2.17
C GLY A 68 -0.27 8.27 -2.77
N ILE A 69 -0.80 7.07 -2.60
CA ILE A 69 -0.35 5.88 -3.31
C ILE A 69 -1.36 5.56 -4.39
N VAL A 70 -0.89 5.24 -5.61
CA VAL A 70 -1.74 4.82 -6.72
C VAL A 70 -1.11 3.60 -7.39
N ASP A 71 -1.81 2.46 -7.32
CA ASP A 71 -1.36 1.18 -7.85
C ASP A 71 -2.55 0.29 -8.23
N PRO A 72 -2.46 -0.58 -9.25
CA PRO A 72 -3.51 -1.56 -9.55
C PRO A 72 -3.88 -2.47 -8.36
N HIS A 73 -2.93 -2.75 -7.45
CA HIS A 73 -3.14 -3.59 -6.28
C HIS A 73 -3.70 -2.83 -5.06
N LEU A 74 -4.06 -1.55 -5.21
CA LEU A 74 -4.57 -0.75 -4.08
C LEU A 74 -5.80 -1.37 -3.42
N ASN A 75 -6.71 -1.94 -4.21
CA ASN A 75 -7.90 -2.57 -3.64
C ASN A 75 -7.55 -3.72 -2.68
N GLN A 76 -6.51 -4.49 -3.02
CA GLN A 76 -6.00 -5.55 -2.17
C GLN A 76 -5.32 -4.97 -0.92
N LEU A 77 -4.44 -3.97 -1.10
CA LEU A 77 -3.79 -3.27 0.02
C LEU A 77 -4.81 -2.72 1.02
N ARG A 78 -5.85 -2.03 0.52
CA ARG A 78 -6.93 -1.48 1.35
C ARG A 78 -7.68 -2.58 2.11
N SER A 79 -7.98 -3.69 1.45
CA SER A 79 -8.63 -4.83 2.10
C SER A 79 -7.77 -5.37 3.24
N CYS A 80 -6.48 -5.60 3.00
CA CYS A 80 -5.53 -6.07 4.00
C CYS A 80 -5.41 -5.09 5.18
N MET A 81 -5.21 -3.79 4.90
CA MET A 81 -5.16 -2.76 5.95
C MET A 81 -6.47 -2.67 6.75
N SER A 82 -7.63 -2.91 6.12
CA SER A 82 -8.91 -2.95 6.83
C SER A 82 -9.08 -4.18 7.73
N GLN A 83 -8.30 -5.24 7.49
CA GLN A 83 -8.24 -6.44 8.33
C GLN A 83 -7.28 -6.26 9.52
N GLY A 84 -6.58 -5.12 9.60
CA GLY A 84 -5.61 -4.82 10.65
C GLY A 84 -4.15 -5.04 10.24
N GLU A 85 -3.89 -5.39 8.98
CA GLU A 85 -2.52 -5.57 8.48
C GLU A 85 -1.82 -4.22 8.32
N GLN A 86 -0.53 -4.19 8.64
CA GLN A 86 0.29 -2.98 8.56
C GLN A 86 1.25 -3.04 7.37
N TYR A 87 1.46 -1.89 6.76
CA TYR A 87 2.31 -1.75 5.59
C TYR A 87 3.22 -0.54 5.74
N GLN A 88 4.43 -0.69 5.22
CA GLN A 88 5.38 0.40 5.06
C GLN A 88 5.82 0.49 3.62
N ALA A 89 6.37 1.63 3.26
CA ALA A 89 7.01 1.82 1.98
C ALA A 89 8.42 2.34 2.13
N ARG A 90 9.35 1.72 1.42
CA ARG A 90 10.74 2.18 1.35
C ARG A 90 10.95 2.99 0.09
N VAL A 91 11.54 4.18 0.23
CA VAL A 91 11.95 5.01 -0.92
C VAL A 91 13.02 4.28 -1.71
N LEU A 92 12.74 4.01 -2.98
CA LEU A 92 13.71 3.47 -3.94
C LEU A 92 14.41 4.59 -4.70
N HIS A 93 13.70 5.68 -4.99
CA HIS A 93 14.23 6.79 -5.76
C HIS A 93 13.44 8.08 -5.49
N VAL A 94 14.16 9.19 -5.35
CA VAL A 94 13.60 10.55 -5.26
C VAL A 94 14.33 11.44 -6.28
N GLY A 95 13.60 12.02 -7.22
CA GLY A 95 14.19 12.95 -8.19
C GLY A 95 13.28 13.30 -9.36
N GLY A 96 13.48 14.48 -9.95
CA GLY A 96 12.78 14.89 -11.18
C GLY A 96 11.26 14.98 -11.07
N GLY A 97 10.73 15.29 -9.87
CA GLY A 97 9.29 15.34 -9.60
C GLY A 97 8.63 13.97 -9.41
N GLN A 98 9.42 12.89 -9.38
CA GLN A 98 8.93 11.53 -9.20
C GLN A 98 9.56 10.90 -7.96
N VAL A 99 8.73 10.19 -7.19
CA VAL A 99 9.17 9.43 -6.03
C VAL A 99 8.71 7.99 -6.22
N ARG A 100 9.66 7.08 -6.36
CA ARG A 100 9.38 5.65 -6.41
C ARG A 100 9.61 5.04 -5.05
N LEU A 101 8.68 4.20 -4.65
CA LEU A 101 8.68 3.54 -3.36
C LEU A 101 8.19 2.10 -3.53
N ARG A 102 8.73 1.21 -2.69
CA ARG A 102 8.31 -0.18 -2.61
C ARG A 102 7.45 -0.33 -1.38
N VAL A 103 6.19 -0.70 -1.56
CA VAL A 103 5.27 -1.05 -0.47
C VAL A 103 5.49 -2.51 -0.10
N TYR A 104 5.52 -2.81 1.19
CA TYR A 104 5.63 -4.16 1.74
C TYR A 104 4.98 -4.25 3.13
N HIS A 105 4.59 -5.47 3.51
CA HIS A 105 4.00 -5.80 4.81
C HIS A 105 5.05 -5.84 5.93
N ILE A 106 4.66 -5.51 7.18
CA ILE A 106 5.56 -5.49 8.37
C ILE A 106 5.11 -6.42 9.50
#